data_AF-A0A6J3AAN0-F1
#
_entry.id   AF-A0A6J3AAN0-F1
#
_cell.length_a   1.000
_cell.length_b   1.000
_cell.length_c   1.000
_cell.angle_alpha   90.00
_cell.angle_beta   90.00
_cell.angle_gamma   90.00
#
_symmetry.space_group_name_H-M   'P 1'
#
loop_
_entity.id
_entity.type
_entity.pdbx_description
1 polymer ?
#
loop_
_entity_poly.entity_id
_entity_poly.type
_entity_poly.pdbx_seq_one_letter_code
_entity_poly.pdbx_strand_id
1 'polypeptide(L)'
;MDAALLLNVEGIKKTILHGGTGELPNFITGSRVTFHFRTMKCDEERTVIDDSKQVGHPMHIIIGNMFKLEVWEILLTSMRVSEVAEFWCDSIVEAPSQYQRETWNLSNDEKMQAVPVLHGEGNRLFKLGRYDEASTKYQEAIVCLRNLQTKEKPWEVQWLKLEKMINTLILNYCQCLLKKEEYYEVLEHTSDILRHHPGIVKAYYVRARAHAEVWNEAEAKADLEKVLELEPSMRKAVNRELRLLENRLEEKREEERLRCRNMLG
;
A
#
# COMPACT_ATOMS: atom_id res chain seq x y z
N MET A 1 8.17 -24.49 23.25
CA MET A 1 6.78 -24.13 23.62
C MET A 1 6.17 -23.54 22.38
N ASP A 2 5.09 -24.15 21.92
CA ASP A 2 4.56 -24.05 20.57
C ASP A 2 4.29 -22.61 20.14
N ALA A 3 4.87 -22.23 18.99
CA ALA A 3 4.51 -21.00 18.29
C ALA A 3 3.03 -21.08 17.92
N ALA A 4 2.20 -20.31 18.63
CA ALA A 4 0.77 -20.24 18.35
C ALA A 4 0.59 -19.42 17.07
N LEU A 5 0.21 -20.10 15.98
CA LEU A 5 -0.02 -19.48 14.67
C LEU A 5 -1.50 -19.15 14.50
N LEU A 6 -1.82 -17.87 14.26
CA LEU A 6 -3.07 -17.50 13.62
C LEU A 6 -2.79 -17.36 12.11
N LEU A 7 -3.44 -18.19 11.27
CA LEU A 7 -3.38 -18.07 9.81
C LEU A 7 -1.94 -18.02 9.24
N ASN A 8 -1.02 -18.84 9.77
CA ASN A 8 0.40 -18.86 9.39
C ASN A 8 1.18 -17.57 9.65
N VAL A 9 0.66 -16.65 10.46
CA VAL A 9 1.39 -15.44 10.88
C VAL A 9 2.07 -15.72 12.21
N GLU A 10 3.40 -15.74 12.17
CA GLU A 10 4.24 -15.91 13.36
C GLU A 10 4.11 -14.67 14.27
N GLY A 11 3.95 -14.89 15.58
CA GLY A 11 3.84 -13.81 16.56
C GLY A 11 2.44 -13.24 16.79
N ILE A 12 1.36 -13.81 16.21
CA ILE A 12 -0.03 -13.43 16.52
C ILE A 12 -0.79 -14.59 17.15
N LYS A 13 -1.27 -14.39 18.39
CA LYS A 13 -2.12 -15.34 19.11
C LYS A 13 -3.51 -14.76 19.35
N LYS A 14 -4.54 -15.51 18.96
CA LYS A 14 -5.95 -15.14 19.16
C LYS A 14 -6.59 -15.95 20.28
N THR A 15 -7.34 -15.26 21.14
CA THR A 15 -8.21 -15.87 22.15
C THR A 15 -9.63 -15.33 21.96
N ILE A 16 -10.58 -16.20 21.66
CA ILE A 16 -11.99 -15.81 21.50
C ILE A 16 -12.62 -15.63 22.88
N LEU A 17 -13.11 -14.42 23.17
CA LEU A 17 -13.86 -14.10 24.39
C LEU A 17 -15.37 -14.27 24.19
N HIS A 18 -15.86 -13.99 22.98
CA HIS A 18 -17.24 -14.23 22.57
C HIS A 18 -17.26 -14.69 21.11
N GLY A 19 -17.85 -15.85 20.83
CA GLY A 19 -17.73 -16.55 19.54
C GLY A 19 -18.42 -15.90 18.34
N GLY A 20 -19.19 -14.82 18.53
CA GLY A 20 -19.93 -14.16 17.46
C GLY A 20 -21.05 -15.03 16.90
N THR A 21 -21.52 -14.70 15.70
CA THR A 21 -22.65 -15.36 15.04
C THR A 21 -22.33 -15.72 13.59
N GLY A 22 -23.00 -16.76 13.09
CA GLY A 22 -22.87 -17.22 11.71
C GLY A 22 -21.54 -17.90 11.38
N GLU A 23 -21.31 -18.08 10.09
CA GLU A 23 -20.05 -18.55 9.53
C GLU A 23 -19.05 -17.39 9.38
N LEU A 24 -17.78 -17.72 9.13
CA LEU A 24 -16.76 -16.71 8.89
C LEU A 24 -17.12 -15.92 7.61
N PRO A 25 -17.20 -14.58 7.65
CA PRO A 25 -17.52 -13.80 6.46
C PRO A 25 -16.48 -13.98 5.36
N ASN A 26 -16.93 -14.01 4.11
CA ASN A 26 -16.03 -13.90 2.97
C ASN A 26 -15.70 -12.42 2.75
N PHE A 27 -14.49 -12.00 3.12
CA PHE A 27 -14.04 -10.62 2.99
C PHE A 27 -13.49 -10.37 1.58
N ILE A 28 -14.29 -9.78 0.71
CA ILE A 28 -13.84 -9.33 -0.62
C ILE A 28 -13.16 -7.96 -0.55
N THR A 29 -12.15 -7.72 -1.39
CA THR A 29 -11.53 -6.38 -1.51
C THR A 29 -12.59 -5.30 -1.70
N GLY A 30 -12.51 -4.23 -0.89
CA GLY A 30 -13.52 -3.17 -0.83
C GLY A 30 -14.57 -3.35 0.27
N SER A 31 -14.59 -4.49 0.97
CA SER A 31 -15.53 -4.75 2.07
C SER A 31 -15.27 -3.83 3.27
N ARG A 32 -16.31 -3.15 3.74
CA ARG A 32 -16.23 -2.27 4.92
C ARG A 32 -16.50 -3.06 6.20
N VAL A 33 -15.51 -3.10 7.09
CA VAL A 33 -15.60 -3.72 8.42
C VAL A 33 -15.69 -2.61 9.46
N THR A 34 -16.67 -2.71 10.36
CA THR A 34 -16.86 -1.78 11.47
C THR A 34 -16.74 -2.53 12.79
N PHE A 35 -15.89 -2.05 13.69
CA PHE A 35 -15.57 -2.74 14.94
C PHE A 35 -15.19 -1.78 16.05
N HIS A 36 -15.25 -2.27 17.28
CA HIS A 36 -14.65 -1.61 18.43
C HIS A 36 -13.38 -2.35 18.82
N PHE A 37 -12.34 -1.61 19.14
CA PHE A 37 -11.08 -2.14 19.66
C PHE A 37 -10.68 -1.44 20.97
N ARG A 38 -9.81 -2.13 21.70
CA ARG A 38 -9.05 -1.60 22.82
C ARG A 38 -7.63 -2.16 22.73
N THR A 39 -6.63 -1.28 22.70
CA THR A 39 -5.22 -1.63 22.67
C THR A 39 -4.61 -1.40 24.04
N MET A 40 -3.85 -2.37 24.56
CA MET A 40 -3.25 -2.33 25.89
C MET A 40 -1.78 -2.71 25.81
N LYS A 41 -0.96 -2.17 26.72
CA LYS A 41 0.40 -2.65 26.92
C LYS A 41 0.38 -4.04 27.54
N CYS A 42 1.42 -4.81 27.26
CA CYS A 42 1.68 -6.10 27.90
C CYS A 42 2.39 -5.93 29.27
N ASP A 43 2.08 -4.87 30.01
CA ASP A 43 2.56 -4.65 31.37
C ASP A 43 1.62 -5.28 32.40
N GLU A 44 2.07 -5.40 33.66
CA GLU A 44 1.28 -6.01 34.74
C GLU A 44 -0.06 -5.27 34.98
N GLU A 45 -0.08 -3.97 34.70
CA GLU A 45 -1.26 -3.11 34.88
C GLU A 45 -2.21 -3.11 33.67
N ARG A 46 -1.86 -3.78 32.56
CA ARG A 46 -2.58 -3.75 31.27
C ARG A 46 -2.96 -2.33 30.86
N THR A 47 -1.98 -1.43 30.87
CA THR A 47 -2.17 0.00 30.60
C THR A 47 -2.88 0.20 29.26
N VAL A 48 -4.06 0.82 29.28
CA VAL A 48 -4.84 1.11 28.07
C VAL A 48 -4.12 2.20 27.27
N ILE A 49 -3.80 1.89 26.02
CA ILE A 49 -3.18 2.82 25.07
C ILE A 49 -4.25 3.54 24.26
N ASP A 50 -5.22 2.78 23.77
CA ASP A 50 -6.30 3.28 22.92
C ASP A 50 -7.59 2.46 23.14
N ASP A 51 -8.75 3.11 23.04
CA ASP A 51 -10.07 2.50 23.26
C ASP A 51 -11.15 3.24 22.47
N SER A 52 -11.58 2.64 21.37
CA SER A 52 -12.64 3.18 20.51
C SER A 52 -13.97 3.44 21.24
N LYS A 53 -14.27 2.73 22.35
CA LYS A 53 -15.50 2.95 23.11
C LYS A 53 -15.41 4.19 24.00
N GLN A 54 -14.22 4.55 24.48
CA GLN A 54 -14.02 5.80 25.23
C GLN A 54 -14.16 7.02 24.33
N VAL A 55 -13.75 6.89 23.07
CA VAL A 55 -13.88 7.93 22.03
C VAL A 55 -15.30 8.03 21.48
N GLY A 56 -16.14 7.00 21.71
CA GLY A 56 -17.57 7.00 21.37
C GLY A 56 -17.89 6.68 19.90
N HIS A 57 -16.88 6.32 19.10
CA HIS A 57 -17.05 6.00 17.68
C HIS A 57 -16.36 4.67 17.32
N PRO A 58 -17.06 3.74 16.64
CA PRO A 58 -16.43 2.52 16.15
C PRO A 58 -15.44 2.83 15.02
N MET A 59 -14.42 1.99 14.90
CA MET A 59 -13.44 2.07 13.82
C MET A 59 -14.00 1.42 12.55
N HIS A 60 -13.64 1.95 11.38
CA HIS A 60 -13.94 1.34 10.08
C HIS A 60 -12.69 1.13 9.24
N ILE A 61 -12.59 -0.06 8.65
CA ILE A 61 -11.54 -0.45 7.70
C ILE A 61 -12.19 -0.97 6.42
N ILE A 62 -11.52 -0.76 5.29
CA ILE A 62 -11.87 -1.34 4.00
C ILE A 62 -10.83 -2.42 3.71
N ILE A 63 -11.27 -3.68 3.59
CA ILE A 63 -10.39 -4.83 3.36
C ILE A 63 -9.76 -4.77 1.98
N GLY A 64 -8.48 -5.16 1.88
CA GLY A 64 -7.70 -5.13 0.64
C GLY A 64 -7.32 -3.72 0.21
N ASN A 65 -7.32 -2.77 1.15
CA ASN A 65 -6.83 -1.42 0.90
C ASN A 65 -5.33 -1.40 1.25
N MET A 66 -4.49 -1.54 0.22
CA MET A 66 -3.02 -1.70 0.22
C MET A 66 -2.18 -0.67 1.02
N PHE A 67 -2.78 0.17 1.84
CA PHE A 67 -2.11 1.23 2.60
C PHE A 67 -2.36 1.17 4.11
N LYS A 68 -3.12 0.20 4.63
CA LYS A 68 -3.38 0.10 6.08
C LYS A 68 -2.90 -1.23 6.65
N LEU A 69 -1.99 -1.11 7.62
CA LEU A 69 -1.68 -2.06 8.70
C LEU A 69 -2.18 -3.50 8.43
N GLU A 70 -1.35 -4.30 7.78
CA GLU A 70 -1.63 -5.71 7.44
C GLU A 70 -2.19 -6.50 8.63
N VAL A 71 -1.72 -6.18 9.84
CA VAL A 71 -2.16 -6.85 11.07
C VAL A 71 -3.67 -6.75 11.29
N TRP A 72 -4.31 -5.59 11.10
CA TRP A 72 -5.75 -5.45 11.34
C TRP A 72 -6.57 -6.28 10.35
N GLU A 73 -6.15 -6.36 9.09
CA GLU A 73 -6.81 -7.23 8.11
C GLU A 73 -6.66 -8.70 8.53
N ILE A 74 -5.48 -9.14 8.97
CA ILE A 74 -5.26 -10.49 9.50
C ILE A 74 -6.17 -10.76 10.71
N LEU A 75 -6.25 -9.83 11.67
CA LEU A 75 -7.06 -10.01 12.87
C LEU A 75 -8.55 -10.11 12.52
N LEU A 76 -9.06 -9.14 11.76
CA LEU A 76 -10.49 -9.01 11.46
C LEU A 76 -10.99 -10.08 10.51
N THR A 77 -10.18 -10.50 9.52
CA THR A 77 -10.57 -11.58 8.59
C THR A 77 -10.64 -12.95 9.26
N SER A 78 -10.03 -13.10 10.43
CA SER A 78 -10.17 -14.29 11.27
C SER A 78 -11.46 -14.31 12.11
N MET A 79 -12.20 -13.20 12.18
CA MET A 79 -13.32 -13.02 13.12
C MET A 79 -14.69 -13.19 12.46
N ARG A 80 -15.63 -13.77 13.22
CA ARG A 80 -17.05 -13.80 12.87
C ARG A 80 -17.73 -12.48 13.19
N VAL A 81 -18.90 -12.25 12.61
CA VAL A 81 -19.72 -11.08 12.93
C VAL A 81 -20.09 -11.12 14.42
N SER A 82 -19.94 -10.00 15.12
CA SER A 82 -20.16 -9.88 16.58
C SER A 82 -19.23 -10.74 17.45
N GLU A 83 -18.14 -11.27 16.90
CA GLU A 83 -17.09 -11.92 17.70
C GLU A 83 -16.36 -10.87 18.54
N VAL A 84 -15.97 -11.25 19.76
CA VAL A 84 -15.05 -10.48 20.60
C VAL A 84 -13.85 -11.37 20.85
N ALA A 85 -12.66 -10.92 20.45
CA ALA A 85 -11.43 -11.67 20.61
C ALA A 85 -10.32 -10.76 21.19
N GLU A 86 -9.46 -11.36 22.00
CA GLU A 86 -8.19 -10.78 22.45
C GLU A 86 -7.09 -11.28 21.53
N PHE A 87 -6.24 -10.37 21.05
CA PHE A 87 -5.09 -10.70 20.21
C PHE A 87 -3.81 -10.27 20.91
N TRP A 88 -2.85 -11.18 20.97
CA TRP A 88 -1.48 -10.92 21.42
C TRP A 88 -0.60 -10.85 20.18
N CYS A 89 0.09 -9.73 20.00
CA CYS A 89 0.99 -9.49 18.88
C CYS A 89 2.40 -9.25 19.43
N ASP A 90 3.35 -10.11 19.06
CA ASP A 90 4.76 -9.94 19.40
C ASP A 90 5.35 -8.73 18.65
N SER A 91 6.32 -8.06 19.29
CA SER A 91 7.03 -6.83 18.82
C SER A 91 7.73 -6.94 17.46
N ILE A 92 7.68 -8.12 16.83
CA ILE A 92 8.16 -8.36 15.47
C ILE A 92 7.23 -7.66 14.45
N VAL A 93 6.00 -7.32 14.87
CA VAL A 93 5.09 -6.40 14.17
C VAL A 93 5.33 -4.98 14.70
N GLU A 94 6.47 -4.39 14.31
CA GLU A 94 6.97 -3.04 14.63
C GLU A 94 7.10 -2.65 16.14
N ALA A 95 8.24 -2.07 16.50
CA ALA A 95 8.63 -1.83 17.88
C ALA A 95 7.69 -0.83 18.63
N PRO A 96 7.36 -1.06 19.92
CA PRO A 96 6.51 -0.18 20.73
C PRO A 96 7.02 1.27 20.86
N SER A 97 8.32 1.51 20.64
CA SER A 97 8.94 2.84 20.67
C SER A 97 8.63 3.69 19.43
N GLN A 98 8.00 3.12 18.41
CA GLN A 98 7.49 3.80 17.22
C GLN A 98 5.97 3.96 17.22
N TYR A 99 5.27 3.51 18.26
CA TYR A 99 3.84 3.80 18.46
C TYR A 99 3.66 5.30 18.78
N GLN A 100 3.70 6.13 17.74
CA GLN A 100 3.20 7.49 17.81
C GLN A 100 1.68 7.42 17.72
N ARG A 101 1.02 8.07 18.68
CA ARG A 101 -0.43 8.28 18.76
C ARG A 101 -0.97 8.46 17.34
N GLU A 102 -1.70 7.45 16.91
CA GLU A 102 -2.11 7.26 15.54
C GLU A 102 -2.84 8.53 15.02
N THR A 103 -2.51 9.01 13.81
CA THR A 103 -2.96 10.27 13.16
C THR A 103 -4.49 10.42 13.03
N TRP A 104 -5.23 9.47 13.58
CA TRP A 104 -6.68 9.35 13.62
C TRP A 104 -7.36 10.36 14.52
N ASN A 105 -6.66 10.87 15.55
CA ASN A 105 -7.22 11.85 16.49
C ASN A 105 -7.18 13.31 15.99
N LEU A 106 -6.65 13.54 14.78
CA LEU A 106 -6.69 14.85 14.13
C LEU A 106 -8.07 15.07 13.50
N SER A 107 -8.59 16.29 13.67
CA SER A 107 -9.76 16.80 12.95
C SER A 107 -9.59 16.62 11.44
N ASN A 108 -10.70 16.57 10.71
CA ASN A 108 -10.65 16.48 9.23
C ASN A 108 -9.80 17.63 8.64
N ASP A 109 -9.85 18.82 9.26
CA ASP A 109 -9.08 19.99 8.83
C ASP A 109 -7.58 19.84 9.10
N GLU A 110 -7.21 19.30 10.26
CA GLU A 110 -5.81 19.04 10.62
C GLU A 110 -5.20 17.96 9.73
N LYS A 111 -5.97 16.92 9.37
CA LYS A 111 -5.54 15.90 8.40
C LYS A 111 -5.30 16.50 7.02
N MET A 112 -6.18 17.38 6.56
CA MET A 112 -6.01 18.09 5.28
C MET A 112 -4.79 19.00 5.26
N GLN A 113 -4.45 19.63 6.39
CA GLN A 113 -3.25 20.46 6.53
C GLN A 113 -1.96 19.64 6.63
N ALA A 114 -2.02 18.44 7.21
CA ALA A 114 -0.86 17.56 7.34
C ALA A 114 -0.41 16.96 5.99
N VAL A 115 -1.35 16.68 5.08
CA VAL A 115 -1.06 15.99 3.81
C VAL A 115 -0.01 16.73 2.94
N PRO A 116 -0.12 18.05 2.70
CA PRO A 116 0.92 18.78 1.97
C PRO A 116 2.30 18.73 2.64
N VAL A 117 2.35 18.74 3.98
CA VAL A 117 3.60 18.65 4.74
C VAL A 117 4.24 17.28 4.57
N LEU A 118 3.45 16.21 4.75
CA LEU A 118 3.90 14.83 4.55
C LEU A 118 4.33 14.58 3.10
N HIS A 119 3.59 15.12 2.13
CA HIS A 119 3.97 15.03 0.71
C HIS A 119 5.29 15.74 0.44
N GLY A 120 5.46 16.95 0.96
CA GLY A 120 6.69 17.73 0.83
C GLY A 120 7.90 17.03 1.46
N GLU A 121 7.70 16.46 2.65
CA GLU A 121 8.73 15.71 3.37
C GLU A 121 9.13 14.43 2.65
N GLY A 122 8.15 13.65 2.16
CA GLY A 122 8.41 12.49 1.31
C GLY A 122 9.21 12.86 0.07
N ASN A 123 8.87 13.97 -0.60
CA ASN A 123 9.62 14.45 -1.77
C ASN A 123 11.05 14.87 -1.42
N ARG A 124 11.26 15.44 -0.22
CA ARG A 124 12.59 15.81 0.28
C ARG A 124 13.43 14.56 0.55
N LEU A 125 12.87 13.58 1.27
CA LEU A 125 13.53 12.32 1.59
C LEU A 125 13.86 11.51 0.32
N PHE A 126 12.94 11.48 -0.65
CA PHE A 126 13.16 10.83 -1.94
C PHE A 126 14.38 11.42 -2.67
N LYS A 127 14.51 12.76 -2.70
CA LYS A 127 15.67 13.44 -3.30
C LYS A 127 16.98 13.14 -2.57
N LEU A 128 16.91 12.85 -1.27
CA LEU A 128 18.07 12.45 -0.46
C LEU A 128 18.41 10.96 -0.59
N GLY A 129 17.65 10.18 -1.38
CA GLY A 129 17.85 8.74 -1.52
C GLY A 129 17.35 7.91 -0.34
N ARG A 130 16.67 8.52 0.64
CA ARG A 130 16.10 7.83 1.81
C ARG A 130 14.73 7.27 1.44
N TYR A 131 14.72 6.23 0.62
CA TYR A 131 13.50 5.71 -0.01
C TYR A 131 12.53 5.06 0.98
N ASP A 132 13.02 4.36 1.99
CA ASP A 132 12.17 3.76 3.03
C ASP A 132 11.38 4.84 3.79
N GLU A 133 12.08 5.84 4.31
CA GLU A 133 11.43 6.93 5.05
C GLU A 133 10.53 7.77 4.16
N ALA A 134 10.91 8.01 2.90
CA ALA A 134 10.05 8.66 1.93
C ALA A 134 8.76 7.86 1.70
N SER A 135 8.88 6.53 1.60
CA SER A 135 7.77 5.62 1.39
C SER A 135 6.78 5.66 2.56
N THR A 136 7.29 5.62 3.80
CA THR A 136 6.49 5.78 5.02
C THR A 136 5.72 7.10 5.02
N LYS A 137 6.36 8.21 4.66
CA LYS A 137 5.69 9.52 4.61
C LYS A 137 4.58 9.60 3.56
N TYR A 138 4.76 8.95 2.42
CA TYR A 138 3.69 8.85 1.43
C TYR A 138 2.54 7.95 1.90
N GLN A 139 2.84 6.81 2.52
CA GLN A 139 1.82 5.92 3.09
C GLN A 139 0.99 6.62 4.17
N GLU A 140 1.63 7.32 5.13
CA GLU A 140 0.96 8.12 6.15
C GLU A 140 -0.03 9.13 5.52
N ALA A 141 0.40 9.84 4.47
CA ALA A 141 -0.44 10.80 3.75
C ALA A 141 -1.61 10.12 3.01
N ILE A 142 -1.38 8.97 2.39
CA ILE A 142 -2.41 8.19 1.68
C ILE A 142 -3.48 7.70 2.66
N VAL A 143 -3.07 7.17 3.82
CA VAL A 143 -3.99 6.73 4.87
C VAL A 143 -4.87 7.89 5.36
N CYS A 144 -4.26 9.06 5.59
CA CYS A 144 -5.00 10.26 5.98
C CYS A 144 -6.08 10.63 4.96
N LEU A 145 -5.73 10.64 3.67
CA LEU A 145 -6.68 10.99 2.60
C LEU A 145 -7.76 9.92 2.38
N ARG A 146 -7.40 8.62 2.38
CA ARG A 146 -8.35 7.51 2.26
C ARG A 146 -9.38 7.58 3.40
N ASN A 147 -8.94 7.89 4.61
CA ASN A 147 -9.83 8.07 5.77
C ASN A 147 -10.84 9.20 5.55
N LEU A 148 -10.42 10.33 5.00
CA LEU A 148 -11.32 11.42 4.65
C LEU A 148 -12.29 11.00 3.55
N GLN A 149 -11.78 10.33 2.52
CA GLN A 149 -12.54 9.88 1.37
C GLN A 149 -13.69 8.93 1.76
N THR A 150 -13.54 8.11 2.80
CA THR A 150 -14.64 7.23 3.30
C THR A 150 -15.85 7.98 3.83
N LYS A 151 -15.71 9.26 4.18
CA LYS A 151 -16.81 10.11 4.66
C LYS A 151 -17.52 10.84 3.52
N GLU A 152 -16.92 10.86 2.34
CA GLU A 152 -17.43 11.54 1.15
C GLU A 152 -18.21 10.55 0.26
N LYS A 153 -19.21 11.06 -0.46
CA LYS A 153 -19.93 10.24 -1.43
C LYS A 153 -19.08 10.02 -2.68
N PRO A 154 -19.01 8.78 -3.21
CA PRO A 154 -18.30 8.51 -4.46
C PRO A 154 -18.74 9.44 -5.59
N TRP A 155 -17.78 9.86 -6.42
CA TRP A 155 -17.98 10.70 -7.61
C TRP A 155 -18.39 12.16 -7.35
N GLU A 156 -18.53 12.59 -6.10
CA GLU A 156 -18.67 14.02 -5.80
C GLU A 156 -17.35 14.76 -5.99
N VAL A 157 -17.44 16.07 -6.22
CA VAL A 157 -16.28 16.94 -6.51
C VAL A 157 -15.19 16.80 -5.43
N GLN A 158 -15.59 16.71 -4.16
CA GLN A 158 -14.65 16.57 -3.05
C GLN A 158 -14.00 15.16 -3.03
N TRP A 159 -14.77 14.11 -3.28
CA TRP A 159 -14.26 12.75 -3.40
C TRP A 159 -13.24 12.62 -4.55
N LEU A 160 -13.55 13.18 -5.72
CA LEU A 160 -12.66 13.19 -6.89
C LEU A 160 -11.38 14.01 -6.62
N LYS A 161 -11.47 15.08 -5.84
CA LYS A 161 -10.31 15.86 -5.42
C LYS A 161 -9.40 15.04 -4.50
N LEU A 162 -9.97 14.33 -3.52
CA LEU A 162 -9.22 13.43 -2.64
C LEU A 162 -8.60 12.28 -3.43
N GLU A 163 -9.35 11.65 -4.33
CA GLU A 163 -8.89 10.58 -5.23
C GLU A 163 -7.68 11.02 -6.05
N LYS A 164 -7.73 12.21 -6.66
CA LYS A 164 -6.60 12.78 -7.40
C LYS A 164 -5.35 12.96 -6.53
N MET A 165 -5.51 13.41 -5.29
CA MET A 165 -4.41 13.59 -4.34
C MET A 165 -3.83 12.23 -3.91
N ILE A 166 -4.69 11.26 -3.60
CA ILE A 166 -4.32 9.88 -3.28
C ILE A 166 -3.48 9.29 -4.42
N ASN A 167 -3.97 9.35 -5.65
CA ASN A 167 -3.26 8.79 -6.81
C ASN A 167 -1.92 9.48 -7.06
N THR A 168 -1.81 10.78 -6.79
CA THR A 168 -0.53 11.50 -6.87
C THR A 168 0.48 10.97 -5.84
N LEU A 169 0.04 10.69 -4.62
CA LEU A 169 0.89 10.14 -3.56
C LEU A 169 1.26 8.68 -3.85
N ILE A 170 0.31 7.85 -4.27
CA ILE A 170 0.55 6.45 -4.67
C ILE A 170 1.62 6.41 -5.76
N LEU A 171 1.54 7.28 -6.77
CA LEU A 171 2.55 7.32 -7.83
C LEU A 171 3.92 7.81 -7.35
N ASN A 172 4.03 8.56 -6.26
CA ASN A 172 5.33 8.89 -5.67
C ASN A 172 5.84 7.75 -4.78
N TYR A 173 4.95 7.08 -4.06
CA TYR A 173 5.25 5.85 -3.33
C TYR A 173 5.77 4.75 -4.27
N CYS A 174 5.12 4.53 -5.42
CA CYS A 174 5.59 3.61 -6.46
C CYS A 174 6.99 3.97 -6.98
N GLN A 175 7.36 5.25 -7.00
CA GLN A 175 8.72 5.64 -7.38
C GLN A 175 9.74 5.26 -6.31
N CYS A 176 9.38 5.29 -5.03
CA CYS A 176 10.20 4.72 -3.95
C CYS A 176 10.35 3.20 -4.14
N LEU A 177 9.25 2.49 -4.38
CA LEU A 177 9.27 1.04 -4.59
C LEU A 177 10.13 0.63 -5.79
N LEU A 178 10.06 1.35 -6.91
CA LEU A 178 10.96 1.14 -8.05
C LEU A 178 12.45 1.27 -7.67
N LYS A 179 12.78 2.12 -6.69
CA LYS A 179 14.15 2.28 -6.18
C LYS A 179 14.54 1.22 -5.15
N LYS A 180 13.56 0.60 -4.51
CA LYS A 180 13.70 -0.53 -3.59
C LYS A 180 13.61 -1.89 -4.29
N GLU A 181 13.42 -1.90 -5.61
CA GLU A 181 13.28 -3.11 -6.42
C GLU A 181 12.01 -3.93 -6.14
N GLU A 182 11.00 -3.30 -5.51
CA GLU A 182 9.70 -3.91 -5.17
C GLU A 182 8.71 -3.77 -6.34
N TYR A 183 8.99 -4.46 -7.45
CA TYR A 183 8.30 -4.21 -8.72
C TYR A 183 6.85 -4.69 -8.76
N TYR A 184 6.53 -5.80 -8.09
CA TYR A 184 5.18 -6.37 -8.13
C TYR A 184 4.13 -5.47 -7.46
N GLU A 185 4.47 -4.86 -6.33
CA GLU A 185 3.61 -3.89 -5.65
C GLU A 185 3.38 -2.64 -6.51
N VAL A 186 4.41 -2.18 -7.25
CA VAL A 186 4.26 -1.10 -8.24
C VAL A 186 3.25 -1.49 -9.33
N LEU A 187 3.34 -2.71 -9.86
CA LEU A 187 2.43 -3.20 -10.89
C LEU A 187 0.98 -3.26 -10.39
N GLU A 188 0.77 -3.69 -9.14
CA GLU A 188 -0.55 -3.74 -8.53
C GLU A 188 -1.16 -2.35 -8.37
N HIS A 189 -0.44 -1.42 -7.74
CA HIS A 189 -0.88 -0.04 -7.54
C HIS A 189 -1.17 0.69 -8.85
N THR A 190 -0.25 0.61 -9.81
CA THR A 190 -0.42 1.31 -11.09
C THR A 190 -1.54 0.70 -11.93
N SER A 191 -1.72 -0.61 -11.89
CA SER A 191 -2.85 -1.27 -12.57
C SER A 191 -4.17 -0.89 -11.95
N ASP A 192 -4.27 -0.82 -10.61
CA ASP A 192 -5.46 -0.34 -9.91
C ASP A 192 -5.84 1.08 -10.33
N ILE A 193 -4.88 2.00 -10.30
CA ILE A 193 -5.07 3.39 -10.76
C ILE A 193 -5.58 3.42 -12.21
N LEU A 194 -4.98 2.62 -13.10
CA LEU A 194 -5.31 2.66 -14.52
C LEU A 194 -6.67 2.01 -14.86
N ARG A 195 -7.15 1.06 -14.05
CA ARG A 195 -8.53 0.53 -14.17
C ARG A 195 -9.58 1.62 -13.99
N HIS A 196 -9.35 2.54 -13.05
CA HIS A 196 -10.30 3.60 -12.73
C HIS A 196 -10.01 4.92 -13.46
N HIS A 197 -8.75 5.18 -13.77
CA HIS A 197 -8.26 6.44 -14.32
C HIS A 197 -7.29 6.22 -15.49
N PRO A 198 -7.79 5.75 -16.65
CA PRO A 198 -6.96 5.39 -17.80
C PRO A 198 -6.28 6.60 -18.49
N GLY A 199 -6.53 7.83 -18.03
CA GLY A 199 -5.89 9.05 -18.53
C GLY A 199 -4.66 9.48 -17.72
N ILE A 200 -4.26 8.76 -16.67
CA ILE A 200 -3.12 9.16 -15.83
C ILE A 200 -1.81 8.69 -16.46
N VAL A 201 -1.20 9.56 -17.26
CA VAL A 201 0.05 9.32 -18.00
C VAL A 201 1.18 8.79 -17.12
N LYS A 202 1.38 9.41 -15.95
CA LYS A 202 2.45 9.01 -15.01
C LYS A 202 2.28 7.57 -14.51
N ALA A 203 1.06 7.04 -14.44
CA ALA A 203 0.82 5.66 -14.03
C ALA A 203 1.33 4.67 -15.09
N TYR A 204 1.04 4.89 -16.38
CA TYR A 204 1.62 4.09 -17.47
C TYR A 204 3.15 4.17 -17.47
N TYR A 205 3.73 5.36 -17.32
CA TYR A 205 5.19 5.51 -17.33
C TYR A 205 5.87 4.76 -16.17
N VAL A 206 5.29 4.80 -14.98
CA VAL A 206 5.79 4.06 -13.80
C VAL A 206 5.61 2.56 -13.99
N ARG A 207 4.45 2.12 -14.48
CA ARG A 207 4.16 0.71 -14.72
C ARG A 207 5.04 0.10 -15.80
N ALA A 208 5.29 0.83 -16.89
CA ALA A 208 6.24 0.43 -17.92
C ALA A 208 7.64 0.15 -17.37
N ARG A 209 8.12 1.02 -16.47
CA ARG A 209 9.41 0.84 -15.81
C ARG A 209 9.42 -0.41 -14.94
N ALA A 210 8.36 -0.68 -14.17
CA ALA A 210 8.25 -1.91 -13.40
C ALA A 210 8.21 -3.16 -14.30
N HIS A 211 7.41 -3.14 -15.38
CA HIS A 211 7.35 -4.23 -16.36
C HIS A 211 8.72 -4.51 -17.00
N ALA A 212 9.50 -3.47 -17.29
CA ALA A 212 10.84 -3.61 -17.83
C ALA A 212 11.80 -4.33 -16.86
N GLU A 213 11.66 -4.13 -15.55
CA GLU A 213 12.46 -4.83 -14.53
C GLU A 213 12.07 -6.30 -14.35
N VAL A 214 10.79 -6.64 -14.55
CA VAL A 214 10.29 -8.03 -14.45
C VAL A 214 10.22 -8.77 -15.79
N TRP A 215 10.86 -8.24 -16.84
CA TRP A 215 10.96 -8.85 -18.18
C TRP A 215 9.64 -8.98 -18.95
N ASN A 216 8.63 -8.18 -18.61
CA ASN A 216 7.38 -8.07 -19.35
C ASN A 216 7.53 -7.05 -20.49
N GLU A 217 8.31 -7.40 -21.51
CA GLU A 217 8.69 -6.49 -22.60
C GLU A 217 7.48 -5.93 -23.37
N ALA A 218 6.54 -6.80 -23.72
CA ALA A 218 5.38 -6.42 -24.53
C ALA A 218 4.51 -5.40 -23.79
N GLU A 219 4.27 -5.63 -22.51
CA GLU A 219 3.52 -4.77 -21.62
C GLU A 219 4.27 -3.44 -21.37
N ALA A 220 5.58 -3.49 -21.16
CA ALA A 220 6.39 -2.29 -21.00
C ALA A 220 6.33 -1.38 -22.23
N LYS A 221 6.43 -1.96 -23.44
CA LYS A 221 6.31 -1.22 -24.70
C LYS A 221 4.91 -0.64 -24.90
N ALA A 222 3.87 -1.43 -24.65
CA ALA A 222 2.48 -0.97 -24.76
C ALA A 222 2.18 0.21 -23.82
N ASP A 223 2.68 0.16 -22.58
CA ASP A 223 2.52 1.27 -21.64
C ASP A 223 3.29 2.53 -22.08
N LEU A 224 4.50 2.38 -22.62
CA LEU A 224 5.28 3.51 -23.15
C LEU A 224 4.66 4.13 -24.41
N GLU A 225 4.08 3.33 -25.29
CA GLU A 225 3.28 3.81 -26.42
C GLU A 225 2.07 4.59 -25.91
N LYS A 226 1.38 4.08 -24.88
CA LYS A 226 0.24 4.77 -24.28
C LYS A 226 0.62 6.12 -23.66
N VAL A 227 1.82 6.23 -23.07
CA VAL A 227 2.37 7.51 -22.60
C VAL A 227 2.50 8.50 -23.76
N LEU A 228 2.98 8.07 -24.93
CA LEU A 228 3.14 8.96 -26.09
C LEU A 228 1.82 9.35 -26.75
N GLU A 229 0.82 8.48 -26.71
CA GLU A 229 -0.54 8.81 -27.16
C GLU A 229 -1.15 9.93 -26.30
N LEU A 230 -1.00 9.84 -24.98
CA LEU A 230 -1.61 10.79 -24.04
C LEU A 230 -0.76 12.07 -23.86
N GLU A 231 0.56 11.97 -23.89
CA GLU A 231 1.49 13.07 -23.68
C GLU A 231 2.68 13.02 -24.66
N PRO A 232 2.51 13.52 -25.90
CA PRO A 232 3.56 13.49 -26.93
C PRO A 232 4.85 14.24 -26.54
N SER A 233 4.81 15.18 -25.60
CA SER A 233 5.97 15.92 -25.08
C SER A 233 6.98 15.02 -24.35
N MET A 234 6.53 13.88 -23.82
CA MET A 234 7.37 12.90 -23.11
C MET A 234 8.24 12.03 -24.05
N ARG A 235 8.19 12.25 -25.38
CA ARG A 235 8.94 11.48 -26.39
C ARG A 235 10.41 11.27 -26.07
N LYS A 236 11.12 12.29 -25.57
CA LYS A 236 12.54 12.15 -25.20
C LYS A 236 12.75 11.18 -24.03
N ALA A 237 11.87 11.20 -23.04
CA ALA A 237 11.93 10.32 -21.87
C ALA A 237 11.58 8.88 -22.27
N VAL A 238 10.48 8.69 -23.00
CA VAL A 238 10.07 7.37 -23.49
C VAL A 238 11.12 6.73 -24.39
N ASN A 239 11.69 7.49 -25.34
CA ASN A 239 12.75 6.95 -26.21
C ASN A 239 14.01 6.56 -25.41
N ARG A 240 14.27 7.18 -24.25
CA ARG A 240 15.36 6.76 -23.37
C ARG A 240 15.03 5.43 -22.71
N GLU A 241 13.81 5.27 -22.18
CA GLU A 241 13.37 4.01 -21.56
C GLU A 241 13.35 2.85 -22.57
N LEU A 242 12.84 3.08 -23.79
CA LEU A 242 12.84 2.07 -24.85
C LEU A 242 14.26 1.57 -25.18
N ARG A 243 15.23 2.49 -25.30
CA ARG A 243 16.64 2.09 -25.53
C ARG A 243 17.22 1.29 -24.36
N LEU A 244 16.89 1.64 -23.12
CA LEU A 244 17.34 0.88 -21.95
C LEU A 244 16.74 -0.52 -21.93
N LEU A 245 15.47 -0.65 -22.31
CA LEU A 245 14.81 -1.95 -22.44
C LEU A 245 15.45 -2.79 -23.55
N GLU A 246 15.67 -2.22 -24.73
CA GLU A 246 16.32 -2.90 -25.87
C GLU A 246 17.72 -3.41 -25.52
N ASN A 247 18.57 -2.57 -24.92
CA ASN A 247 19.92 -2.97 -24.52
C ASN A 247 19.91 -4.17 -23.56
N ARG A 248 19.03 -4.15 -22.55
CA ARG A 248 18.91 -5.26 -21.58
C ARG A 248 18.46 -6.57 -22.23
N LEU A 249 17.59 -6.49 -23.24
CA LEU A 249 17.13 -7.67 -23.97
C LEU A 249 18.25 -8.26 -24.84
N GLU A 250 19.09 -7.41 -25.43
CA GLU A 250 20.23 -7.86 -26.21
C GLU A 250 21.27 -8.56 -25.34
N GLU A 251 21.62 -7.99 -24.18
CA GLU A 251 22.51 -8.61 -23.19
C GLU A 251 22.00 -10.01 -22.79
N LYS A 252 20.71 -10.12 -22.46
CA LYS A 252 20.10 -11.40 -22.09
C LYS A 252 20.12 -12.43 -23.23
N ARG A 253 19.83 -12.01 -24.47
CA ARG A 253 19.89 -12.91 -25.64
C ARG A 253 21.30 -13.41 -25.89
N GLU A 254 22.31 -12.57 -25.67
CA GLU A 254 23.71 -12.99 -25.76
C GLU A 254 24.08 -13.98 -24.67
N GLU A 255 23.68 -13.74 -23.42
CA GLU A 255 23.88 -14.68 -22.30
C GLU A 255 23.23 -16.04 -22.57
N GLU A 256 21.98 -16.06 -23.01
CA GLU A 256 21.26 -17.29 -23.37
C GLU A 256 21.94 -18.02 -24.54
N ARG A 257 22.40 -17.30 -25.56
CA ARG A 257 23.13 -17.85 -26.69
C ARG A 257 24.46 -18.49 -26.25
N LEU A 258 25.21 -17.83 -25.38
CA LEU A 258 26.46 -18.34 -24.82
C LEU A 258 26.21 -19.58 -23.96
N ARG A 259 25.16 -19.57 -23.14
CA ARG A 259 24.75 -20.72 -22.31
C ARG A 259 24.37 -21.93 -23.17
N CYS A 260 23.58 -21.73 -24.22
CA CYS A 260 23.23 -22.80 -25.17
C CYS A 260 24.47 -23.35 -25.88
N ARG A 261 25.41 -22.49 -26.30
CA ARG A 261 26.66 -22.92 -26.92
C ARG A 261 27.51 -23.78 -25.99
N ASN A 262 27.60 -23.41 -24.71
CA ASN A 262 28.39 -24.14 -23.72
C ASN A 262 27.74 -25.47 -23.28
N MET A 263 26.44 -25.68 -23.50
CA MET A 263 25.77 -26.96 -23.25
C MET A 263 25.88 -27.94 -24.43
N LEU A 264 26.19 -27.45 -25.63
CA LEU A 264 26.26 -28.23 -26.87
C LEU A 264 27.70 -28.57 -27.32
N GLY A 265 28.72 -28.06 -26.64
CA GLY A 265 30.14 -28.34 -26.87
C GLY A 265 30.76 -29.04 -25.68
#